data_AF-A0A430KVE7-F1
#
_entry.id   AF-A0A430KVE7-F1
#
_cell.length_a   1.000
_cell.length_b   1.000
_cell.length_c   1.000
_cell.angle_alpha   90.00
_cell.angle_beta   90.00
_cell.angle_gamma   90.00
#
_symmetry.space_group_name_H-M   'P 1'
#
loop_
_entity.id
_entity.type
_entity.pdbx_description
1 polymer ?
#
loop_
_entity_poly.entity_id
_entity_poly.type
_entity_poly.pdbx_seq_one_letter_code
_entity_poly.pdbx_strand_id
1 'polypeptide(L)'
;MLPTHGRISCRKCYESNGSDRCSPHPKWQMVNDPGHWGSSTPEYLVLGFSKGATQAETFRTGSHEEVAFAKMRPRLEKELKLLGALQPHESVNDKIEHPDSNIAFGSLIRCSLTREDAKASAKQGKQVFASSGSLIVKSFSEVPHVIQNCVDEYLSQLPSSLKVVFFLGTSDAYVREVKQVIQQRYPDSYRDLNPMAFQTDGKKWIFIAHPSPANGTFGNWLNTDDTSGVKRDLACEALGMKPIVTRIEPTSTSTPIKSSKPASPNQSEKKHTMKKPSQATGFTPEKANTLLSEHLSLIGETKKITGYMTSTGKNIALQKERVDTVQVWIEYEDGKDPRNLGFSVSNRSNPNMPYAKDQSRSSNLRTTTAPRLQQGHSVWNVIVPSAADLQQLLDWYQ
;
A
#
# COMPACT_ATOMS: atom_id res chain seq x y z
N MET A 1 -10.21 21.55 12.19
CA MET A 1 -8.87 22.15 12.46
C MET A 1 -8.00 21.12 13.13
N LEU A 2 -6.67 21.19 13.01
CA LEU A 2 -5.79 20.32 13.79
C LEU A 2 -5.82 20.76 15.27
N PRO A 3 -5.73 19.82 16.23
CA PRO A 3 -5.67 20.16 17.65
C PRO A 3 -4.41 20.97 17.99
N THR A 4 -4.43 21.64 19.14
CA THR A 4 -3.22 22.19 19.75
C THR A 4 -2.31 21.07 20.24
N HIS A 5 -1.02 21.36 20.42
CA HIS A 5 -0.09 20.46 21.06
C HIS A 5 -0.64 20.00 22.42
N GLY A 6 -0.66 18.69 22.66
CA GLY A 6 -1.05 18.11 23.95
C GLY A 6 -1.99 16.91 23.85
N ARG A 7 -2.47 16.48 25.01
CA ARG A 7 -3.53 15.47 25.15
C ARG A 7 -4.87 16.06 24.73
N ILE A 8 -5.71 15.27 24.09
CA ILE A 8 -7.00 15.71 23.56
C ILE A 8 -8.13 15.14 24.44
N SER A 9 -9.16 15.94 24.72
CA SER A 9 -10.32 15.51 25.53
C SER A 9 -11.44 14.88 24.70
N CYS A 10 -11.11 14.10 23.67
CA CYS A 10 -12.11 13.54 22.76
C CYS A 10 -12.69 12.23 23.27
N ARG A 11 -14.03 12.11 23.24
CA ARG A 11 -14.76 10.89 23.61
C ARG A 11 -15.79 10.43 22.57
N LYS A 12 -15.66 10.88 21.31
CA LYS A 12 -16.66 10.66 20.24
C LYS A 12 -17.02 9.19 19.99
N CYS A 13 -16.09 8.26 20.24
CA CYS A 13 -16.30 6.81 20.06
C CYS A 13 -16.61 6.08 21.38
N TYR A 14 -16.80 6.81 22.47
CA TYR A 14 -17.03 6.26 23.81
C TYR A 14 -18.43 6.65 24.30
N GLU A 15 -19.00 5.82 25.15
CA GLU A 15 -20.22 6.16 25.88
C GLU A 15 -19.94 7.34 26.84
N SER A 16 -20.93 8.21 27.05
CA SER A 16 -20.77 9.52 27.70
C SER A 16 -20.19 9.47 29.13
N ASN A 17 -20.26 8.32 29.80
CA ASN A 17 -19.68 8.06 31.14
C ASN A 17 -18.81 6.78 31.17
N GLY A 18 -18.32 6.35 30.02
CA GLY A 18 -17.60 5.09 29.87
C GLY A 18 -16.19 5.12 30.46
N SER A 19 -15.65 3.91 30.69
CA SER A 19 -14.23 3.70 30.95
C SER A 19 -13.36 4.30 29.84
N ASP A 20 -12.10 4.63 30.15
CA ASP A 20 -11.08 4.94 29.13
C ASP A 20 -10.73 3.72 28.26
N ARG A 21 -11.37 2.57 28.47
CA ARG A 21 -11.29 1.41 27.59
C ARG A 21 -12.68 1.04 27.05
N CYS A 22 -12.76 0.74 25.77
CA CYS A 22 -13.97 0.19 25.17
C CYS A 22 -13.63 -0.89 24.14
N SER A 23 -14.64 -1.69 23.76
CA SER A 23 -14.53 -2.70 22.70
C SER A 23 -15.49 -2.34 21.57
N PRO A 24 -15.07 -1.55 20.56
CA PRO A 24 -15.97 -1.13 19.46
C PRO A 24 -16.46 -2.30 18.59
N HIS A 25 -15.85 -3.48 18.76
CA HIS A 25 -16.20 -4.73 18.10
C HIS A 25 -15.60 -5.88 18.94
N PRO A 26 -16.18 -7.10 18.96
CA PRO A 26 -15.72 -8.22 19.81
C PRO A 26 -14.25 -8.63 19.68
N LYS A 27 -13.58 -8.20 18.61
CA LYS A 27 -12.17 -8.51 18.28
C LYS A 27 -11.23 -7.31 18.46
N TRP A 28 -11.75 -6.17 18.91
CA TRP A 28 -11.03 -4.91 18.97
C TRP A 28 -11.09 -4.33 20.37
N GLN A 29 -9.98 -3.73 20.79
CA GLN A 29 -9.88 -2.97 22.02
C GLN A 29 -9.38 -1.57 21.70
N MET A 30 -9.98 -0.58 22.37
CA MET A 30 -9.58 0.81 22.30
C MET A 30 -9.19 1.34 23.67
N VAL A 31 -8.20 2.24 23.71
CA VAL A 31 -7.85 3.01 24.90
C VAL A 31 -7.91 4.51 24.58
N ASN A 32 -8.61 5.25 25.42
CA ASN A 32 -8.88 6.68 25.27
C ASN A 32 -7.62 7.48 25.64
N ASP A 33 -6.73 7.62 24.68
CA ASP A 33 -5.46 8.32 24.86
C ASP A 33 -5.15 9.34 23.74
N PRO A 34 -6.12 10.03 23.12
CA PRO A 34 -5.86 10.84 21.94
C PRO A 34 -4.87 11.99 22.24
N GLY A 35 -3.96 12.23 21.29
CA GLY A 35 -2.90 13.24 21.44
C GLY A 35 -2.48 13.83 20.09
N HIS A 36 -1.92 15.03 20.16
CA HIS A 36 -1.35 15.77 19.04
C HIS A 36 -0.03 16.40 19.47
N TRP A 37 0.97 16.42 18.59
CA TRP A 37 2.28 17.00 18.88
C TRP A 37 2.67 17.97 17.76
N GLY A 38 3.33 19.06 18.14
CA GLY A 38 3.64 20.17 17.24
C GLY A 38 2.45 21.11 16.98
N SER A 39 2.58 21.94 15.95
CA SER A 39 1.64 23.03 15.67
C SER A 39 0.26 22.57 15.22
N SER A 40 -0.75 23.41 15.48
CA SER A 40 -2.09 23.31 14.88
C SER A 40 -2.14 23.89 13.46
N THR A 41 -1.10 24.61 13.02
CA THR A 41 -0.94 25.19 11.68
C THR A 41 0.39 24.81 11.02
N PRO A 42 0.78 23.51 10.99
CA PRO A 42 2.08 23.08 10.47
C PRO A 42 2.13 23.13 8.93
N GLU A 43 3.33 23.03 8.36
CA GLU A 43 3.53 22.80 6.93
C GLU A 43 3.45 21.31 6.56
N TYR A 44 3.87 20.44 7.48
CA TYR A 44 3.89 18.99 7.32
C TYR A 44 3.12 18.31 8.46
N LEU A 45 2.35 17.26 8.14
CA LEU A 45 1.66 16.44 9.13
C LEU A 45 2.05 14.98 8.97
N VAL A 46 2.56 14.34 10.02
CA VAL A 46 2.91 12.91 10.02
C VAL A 46 1.86 12.12 10.77
N LEU A 47 1.28 11.11 10.11
CA LEU A 47 0.20 10.27 10.64
C LEU A 47 0.62 8.80 10.67
N GLY A 48 0.74 8.25 11.88
CA GLY A 48 0.67 6.79 12.08
C GLY A 48 -0.76 6.27 11.86
N PHE A 49 -0.97 4.95 12.00
CA PHE A 49 -2.32 4.38 11.96
C PHE A 49 -3.07 4.63 13.29
N SER A 50 -2.53 4.10 14.39
CA SER A 50 -2.99 4.29 15.76
C SER A 50 -1.78 4.18 16.69
N LYS A 51 -1.96 4.50 17.98
CA LYS A 51 -0.95 4.14 18.99
C LYS A 51 -0.96 2.64 19.25
N GLY A 52 0.23 2.07 19.46
CA GLY A 52 0.40 0.68 19.89
C GLY A 52 0.37 0.53 21.42
N ALA A 53 0.28 -0.71 21.90
CA ALA A 53 0.16 -1.01 23.33
C ALA A 53 1.24 -0.37 24.23
N THR A 54 2.50 -0.32 23.78
CA THR A 54 3.59 0.33 24.52
C THR A 54 3.39 1.83 24.64
N GLN A 55 2.90 2.49 23.58
CA GLN A 55 2.64 3.93 23.59
C GLN A 55 1.41 4.28 24.43
N ALA A 56 0.41 3.40 24.47
CA ALA A 56 -0.76 3.55 25.35
C ALA A 56 -0.34 3.60 26.83
N GLU A 57 0.58 2.72 27.24
CA GLU A 57 1.09 2.71 28.61
C GLU A 57 1.92 3.98 28.90
N THR A 58 2.84 4.35 28.00
CA THR A 58 3.61 5.61 28.13
C THR A 58 2.69 6.83 28.20
N PHE A 59 1.57 6.87 27.47
CA PHE A 59 0.63 7.98 27.55
C PHE A 59 -0.01 8.12 28.93
N ARG A 60 -0.20 7.01 29.65
CA ARG A 60 -0.78 7.02 30.98
C ARG A 60 0.20 7.51 32.04
N THR A 61 1.48 7.11 31.94
CA THR A 61 2.45 7.27 33.03
C THR A 61 3.59 8.26 32.74
N GLY A 62 3.87 8.56 31.47
CA GLY A 62 4.99 9.39 31.03
C GLY A 62 4.58 10.80 30.61
N SER A 63 5.58 11.57 30.16
CA SER A 63 5.33 12.88 29.58
C SER A 63 4.63 12.74 28.22
N HIS A 64 3.94 13.78 27.78
CA HIS A 64 3.23 13.75 26.50
C HIS A 64 4.21 13.57 25.34
N GLU A 65 5.34 14.26 25.40
CA GLU A 65 6.39 14.32 24.39
C GLU A 65 7.14 13.00 24.24
N GLU A 66 7.07 12.09 25.21
CA GLU A 66 7.68 10.75 25.15
C GLU A 66 6.85 9.76 24.32
N VAL A 67 5.58 10.06 24.06
CA VAL A 67 4.63 9.08 23.48
C VAL A 67 4.77 8.93 21.98
N ALA A 68 4.80 10.05 21.24
CA ALA A 68 4.75 10.03 19.78
C ALA A 68 5.93 9.26 19.19
N PHE A 69 5.62 8.19 18.45
CA PHE A 69 6.58 7.33 17.77
C PHE A 69 7.75 6.86 18.63
N ALA A 70 7.53 6.66 19.94
CA ALA A 70 8.54 6.19 20.87
C ALA A 70 9.32 5.00 20.31
N LYS A 71 10.66 5.03 20.42
CA LYS A 71 11.60 4.02 19.89
C LYS A 71 11.65 3.88 18.35
N MET A 72 10.87 4.66 17.61
CA MET A 72 10.83 4.66 16.14
C MET A 72 11.37 5.97 15.54
N ARG A 73 11.54 7.02 16.34
CA ARG A 73 11.96 8.36 15.89
C ARG A 73 13.24 8.40 15.07
N PRO A 74 14.32 7.67 15.39
CA PRO A 74 15.54 7.70 14.55
C PRO A 74 15.31 7.20 13.12
N ARG A 75 14.35 6.28 12.93
CA ARG A 75 13.97 5.78 11.60
C ARG A 75 13.08 6.79 10.89
N LEU A 76 12.09 7.35 11.58
CA LEU A 76 11.24 8.41 11.04
C LEU A 76 12.06 9.65 10.62
N GLU A 77 13.06 10.02 11.41
CA GLU A 77 13.95 11.14 11.10
C GLU A 77 14.71 10.94 9.79
N LYS A 78 15.20 9.72 9.53
CA LYS A 78 15.85 9.39 8.25
C LYS A 78 14.90 9.58 7.07
N GLU A 79 13.64 9.15 7.20
CA GLU A 79 12.64 9.32 6.14
C GLU A 79 12.32 10.79 5.89
N LEU A 80 12.10 11.58 6.96
CA LEU A 80 11.75 13.00 6.82
C LEU A 80 12.92 13.85 6.29
N LYS A 81 14.17 13.51 6.65
CA LYS A 81 15.36 14.13 6.07
C LYS A 81 15.48 13.80 4.58
N LEU A 82 15.29 12.53 4.24
CA LEU A 82 15.32 12.05 2.86
C LEU A 82 14.28 12.76 1.98
N LEU A 83 13.09 13.03 2.53
CA LEU A 83 11.99 13.70 1.85
C LEU A 83 12.04 15.23 1.93
N GLY A 84 13.11 15.80 2.50
CA GLY A 84 13.28 17.25 2.63
C GLY A 84 12.29 17.95 3.58
N ALA A 85 11.48 17.20 4.32
CA ALA A 85 10.57 17.74 5.33
C ALA A 85 11.32 18.22 6.57
N LEU A 86 12.52 17.66 6.81
CA LEU A 86 13.36 17.94 7.96
C LEU A 86 14.80 18.21 7.49
N GLN A 87 15.42 19.29 7.97
CA GLN A 87 16.77 19.69 7.58
C GLN A 87 17.84 18.80 8.23
N PRO A 88 19.07 18.70 7.68
CA PRO A 88 20.08 17.77 8.20
C PRO A 88 20.40 17.92 9.70
N HIS A 89 20.32 19.14 10.23
CA HIS A 89 20.60 19.47 11.64
C HIS A 89 19.37 19.37 12.56
N GLU A 90 18.17 19.27 12.02
CA GLU A 90 16.95 19.14 12.81
C GLU A 90 16.81 17.69 13.31
N SER A 91 15.96 17.48 14.32
CA SER A 91 15.58 16.15 14.79
C SER A 91 14.06 16.00 14.95
N VAL A 92 13.58 14.77 14.89
CA VAL A 92 12.14 14.49 15.16
C VAL A 92 11.78 14.80 16.61
N ASN A 93 12.71 14.64 17.56
CA ASN A 93 12.47 14.96 18.97
C ASN A 93 12.16 16.45 19.14
N ASP A 94 13.01 17.32 18.57
CA ASP A 94 12.80 18.78 18.66
C ASP A 94 11.44 19.17 18.08
N LYS A 95 11.08 18.61 16.92
CA LYS A 95 9.78 18.89 16.27
C LYS A 95 8.58 18.41 17.11
N ILE A 96 8.74 17.31 17.85
CA ILE A 96 7.69 16.81 18.76
C ILE A 96 7.56 17.71 19.99
N GLU A 97 8.67 18.19 20.55
CA GLU A 97 8.71 18.98 21.79
C GLU A 97 8.20 20.42 21.61
N HIS A 98 8.33 21.00 20.40
CA HIS A 98 8.00 22.41 20.16
C HIS A 98 6.57 22.60 19.61
N PRO A 99 5.67 23.28 20.34
CA PRO A 99 4.30 23.55 19.88
C PRO A 99 4.20 24.37 18.58
N ASP A 100 5.22 25.15 18.25
CA ASP A 100 5.24 25.98 17.03
C ASP A 100 6.00 25.34 15.87
N SER A 101 6.32 24.05 15.99
CA SER A 101 7.02 23.29 14.95
C SER A 101 6.25 23.31 13.62
N ASN A 102 6.98 23.50 12.52
CA ASN A 102 6.46 23.38 11.15
C ASN A 102 6.05 21.94 10.77
N ILE A 103 6.37 20.96 11.61
CA ILE A 103 5.92 19.57 11.48
C ILE A 103 5.06 19.21 12.69
N ALA A 104 3.85 18.71 12.44
CA ALA A 104 3.01 18.13 13.47
C ALA A 104 2.90 16.61 13.31
N PHE A 105 2.53 15.94 14.41
CA PHE A 105 2.47 14.49 14.50
C PHE A 105 1.15 14.02 15.11
N GLY A 106 0.65 12.89 14.63
CA GLY A 106 -0.49 12.19 15.20
C GLY A 106 -0.72 10.84 14.53
N SER A 107 -1.96 10.39 14.54
CA SER A 107 -2.40 9.14 13.91
C SER A 107 -3.77 9.25 13.25
N LEU A 108 -4.04 8.45 12.22
CA LEU A 108 -5.34 8.38 11.55
C LEU A 108 -6.47 8.13 12.55
N ILE A 109 -6.27 7.17 13.45
CA ILE A 109 -7.11 6.94 14.63
C ILE A 109 -6.37 7.52 15.83
N ARG A 110 -6.93 8.54 16.49
CA ARG A 110 -6.24 9.25 17.58
C ARG A 110 -6.07 8.38 18.82
N CYS A 111 -7.02 7.53 19.14
CA CYS A 111 -6.94 6.59 20.26
C CYS A 111 -6.08 5.37 19.92
N SER A 112 -5.53 4.70 20.93
CA SER A 112 -4.95 3.36 20.77
C SER A 112 -6.01 2.40 20.30
N LEU A 113 -5.68 1.61 19.28
CA LEU A 113 -6.56 0.59 18.72
C LEU A 113 -5.73 -0.68 18.48
N THR A 114 -6.16 -1.79 19.09
CA THR A 114 -5.54 -3.10 18.94
C THR A 114 -6.61 -4.13 18.55
N ARG A 115 -6.18 -5.13 17.76
CA ARG A 115 -7.04 -6.24 17.36
C ARG A 115 -6.51 -7.54 17.94
N GLU A 116 -7.41 -8.44 18.30
CA GLU A 116 -7.05 -9.80 18.67
C GLU A 116 -6.30 -10.49 17.53
N ASP A 117 -5.10 -10.99 17.83
CA ASP A 117 -4.32 -11.89 16.99
C ASP A 117 -4.70 -13.32 17.35
N ALA A 118 -5.61 -13.91 16.58
CA ALA A 118 -6.11 -15.27 16.83
C ALA A 118 -4.99 -16.33 16.83
N LYS A 119 -3.94 -16.15 16.01
CA LYS A 119 -2.83 -17.11 15.94
C LYS A 119 -1.96 -17.01 17.18
N ALA A 120 -1.60 -15.79 17.57
CA ALA A 120 -0.83 -15.57 18.80
C ALA A 120 -1.64 -16.00 20.04
N SER A 121 -2.95 -15.75 20.03
CA SER A 121 -3.84 -16.11 21.13
C SER A 121 -3.94 -17.61 21.33
N ALA A 122 -4.14 -18.36 20.24
CA ALA A 122 -4.14 -19.83 20.27
C ALA A 122 -2.78 -20.39 20.75
N LYS A 123 -1.67 -19.80 20.30
CA LYS A 123 -0.32 -20.22 20.72
C LYS A 123 -0.05 -19.99 22.20
N GLN A 124 -0.58 -18.90 22.78
CA GLN A 124 -0.30 -18.51 24.16
C GLN A 124 -1.37 -18.95 25.16
N GLY A 125 -2.48 -19.53 24.70
CA GLY A 125 -3.61 -19.92 25.56
C GLY A 125 -4.32 -18.74 26.23
N LYS A 126 -4.12 -17.51 25.73
CA LYS A 126 -4.74 -16.28 26.25
C LYS A 126 -4.94 -15.28 25.11
N GLN A 127 -5.87 -14.34 25.26
CA GLN A 127 -6.07 -13.31 24.23
C GLN A 127 -4.83 -12.42 24.11
N VAL A 128 -4.37 -12.25 22.87
CA VAL A 128 -3.25 -11.40 22.49
C VAL A 128 -3.76 -10.33 21.54
N PHE A 129 -3.61 -9.07 21.93
CA PHE A 129 -4.01 -7.92 21.14
C PHE A 129 -2.78 -7.23 20.55
N ALA A 130 -2.85 -6.87 19.27
CA ALA A 130 -1.74 -6.24 18.55
C ALA A 130 -2.22 -5.24 17.49
N SER A 131 -1.32 -4.34 17.10
CA SER A 131 -1.52 -3.32 16.06
C SER A 131 -0.58 -3.54 14.88
N SER A 132 -0.52 -4.77 14.36
CA SER A 132 0.33 -5.12 13.20
C SER A 132 -0.35 -4.82 11.87
N GLY A 133 0.43 -4.60 10.80
CA GLY A 133 -0.05 -4.20 9.46
C GLY A 133 -1.24 -5.03 8.94
N SER A 134 -1.16 -6.36 9.02
CA SER A 134 -2.24 -7.24 8.55
C SER A 134 -3.50 -7.23 9.44
N LEU A 135 -3.37 -6.83 10.70
CA LEU A 135 -4.48 -6.72 11.64
C LEU A 135 -5.17 -5.37 11.49
N ILE A 136 -4.40 -4.28 11.38
CA ILE A 136 -4.94 -2.92 11.28
C ILE A 136 -5.77 -2.71 10.01
N VAL A 137 -5.43 -3.34 8.89
CA VAL A 137 -6.22 -3.26 7.64
C VAL A 137 -7.65 -3.78 7.84
N LYS A 138 -7.89 -4.67 8.80
CA LYS A 138 -9.25 -5.14 9.08
C LYS A 138 -10.15 -4.07 9.68
N SER A 139 -9.57 -3.02 10.29
CA SER A 139 -10.34 -1.94 10.92
C SER A 139 -11.25 -1.21 9.94
N PHE A 140 -10.82 -1.08 8.68
CA PHE A 140 -11.58 -0.44 7.60
C PHE A 140 -12.89 -1.17 7.29
N SER A 141 -12.99 -2.46 7.65
CA SER A 141 -14.21 -3.26 7.49
C SER A 141 -14.91 -3.59 8.82
N GLU A 142 -14.15 -3.85 9.89
CA GLU A 142 -14.68 -4.34 11.17
C GLU A 142 -15.08 -3.18 12.12
N VAL A 143 -14.42 -2.02 12.04
CA VAL A 143 -14.70 -0.82 12.87
C VAL A 143 -14.61 0.50 12.06
N PRO A 144 -15.23 0.61 10.87
CA PRO A 144 -15.08 1.79 10.00
C PRO A 144 -15.54 3.10 10.67
N HIS A 145 -16.54 3.03 11.55
CA HIS A 145 -17.08 4.19 12.27
C HIS A 145 -16.02 4.88 13.15
N VAL A 146 -15.08 4.13 13.74
CA VAL A 146 -14.00 4.71 14.56
C VAL A 146 -13.06 5.56 13.68
N ILE A 147 -12.74 5.05 12.48
CA ILE A 147 -11.89 5.76 11.51
C ILE A 147 -12.61 7.01 11.01
N GLN A 148 -13.86 6.86 10.57
CA GLN A 148 -14.68 7.97 10.08
C GLN A 148 -14.79 9.08 11.12
N ASN A 149 -15.09 8.73 12.38
CA ASN A 149 -15.15 9.70 13.47
C ASN A 149 -13.85 10.50 13.63
N CYS A 150 -12.68 9.86 13.52
CA CYS A 150 -11.39 10.56 13.62
C CYS A 150 -11.07 11.40 12.38
N VAL A 151 -11.37 10.90 11.19
CA VAL A 151 -11.16 11.63 9.93
C VAL A 151 -12.05 12.88 9.90
N ASP A 152 -13.32 12.74 10.27
CA ASP A 152 -14.27 13.86 10.31
C ASP A 152 -13.92 14.88 11.38
N GLU A 153 -13.40 14.44 12.53
CA GLU A 153 -13.05 15.35 13.61
C GLU A 153 -11.75 16.11 13.31
N TYR A 154 -10.71 15.41 12.87
CA TYR A 154 -9.34 15.97 12.86
C TYR A 154 -8.79 16.25 11.48
N LEU A 155 -9.35 15.63 10.44
CA LEU A 155 -8.83 15.73 9.07
C LEU A 155 -9.83 16.33 8.10
N SER A 156 -10.98 16.83 8.56
CA SER A 156 -12.03 17.47 7.74
C SER A 156 -11.78 18.92 7.36
N GLN A 157 -10.98 19.61 8.19
CA GLN A 157 -10.65 21.02 8.03
C GLN A 157 -9.18 21.18 8.38
N LEU A 158 -8.33 21.03 7.37
CA LEU A 158 -6.89 21.14 7.51
C LEU A 158 -6.46 22.60 7.29
N PRO A 159 -5.48 23.11 8.05
CA PRO A 159 -5.03 24.49 7.92
C PRO A 159 -4.47 24.75 6.51
N SER A 160 -4.57 25.99 6.04
CA SER A 160 -4.06 26.39 4.72
C SER A 160 -2.53 26.35 4.63
N SER A 161 -1.84 26.47 5.77
CA SER A 161 -0.38 26.35 5.86
C SER A 161 0.11 24.92 5.58
N LEU A 162 -0.74 23.91 5.77
CA LEU A 162 -0.39 22.52 5.55
C LEU A 162 -0.24 22.26 4.05
N LYS A 163 0.92 21.73 3.66
CA LYS A 163 1.27 21.40 2.27
C LYS A 163 1.24 19.89 2.03
N VAL A 164 1.75 19.12 2.99
CA VAL A 164 1.96 17.67 2.85
C VAL A 164 1.51 16.90 4.09
N VAL A 165 0.80 15.80 3.87
CA VAL A 165 0.50 14.79 4.88
C VAL A 165 1.23 13.50 4.56
N PHE A 166 2.03 12.99 5.50
CA PHE A 166 2.70 11.71 5.41
C PHE A 166 1.93 10.64 6.19
N PHE A 167 1.53 9.55 5.53
CA PHE A 167 1.02 8.35 6.17
C PHE A 167 2.11 7.30 6.34
N LEU A 168 2.24 6.76 7.55
CA LEU A 168 3.22 5.71 7.85
C LEU A 168 2.65 4.32 7.52
N GLY A 169 3.01 3.77 6.37
CA GLY A 169 2.64 2.44 5.91
C GLY A 169 2.53 2.35 4.39
N THR A 170 3.21 1.36 3.79
CA THR A 170 3.33 1.22 2.32
C THR A 170 2.76 -0.09 1.78
N SER A 171 2.09 -0.91 2.58
CA SER A 171 1.44 -2.11 2.07
C SER A 171 0.25 -1.74 1.18
N ASP A 172 0.09 -2.40 0.04
CA ASP A 172 -0.92 -2.02 -0.97
C ASP A 172 -2.34 -2.01 -0.40
N ALA A 173 -2.66 -2.97 0.46
CA ALA A 173 -3.95 -3.03 1.13
C ALA A 173 -4.18 -1.77 1.99
N TYR A 174 -3.24 -1.43 2.87
CA TYR A 174 -3.33 -0.23 3.70
C TYR A 174 -3.47 1.06 2.87
N VAL A 175 -2.64 1.21 1.84
CA VAL A 175 -2.66 2.38 0.95
C VAL A 175 -4.02 2.53 0.30
N ARG A 176 -4.58 1.44 -0.25
CA ARG A 176 -5.90 1.43 -0.89
C ARG A 176 -6.99 1.83 0.10
N GLU A 177 -7.04 1.23 1.28
CA GLU A 177 -8.09 1.51 2.26
C GLU A 177 -8.04 2.98 2.75
N VAL A 178 -6.84 3.52 3.02
CA VAL A 178 -6.69 4.93 3.42
C VAL A 178 -7.09 5.87 2.28
N LYS A 179 -6.66 5.59 1.04
CA LYS A 179 -7.07 6.37 -0.14
C LYS A 179 -8.59 6.42 -0.26
N GLN A 180 -9.26 5.28 -0.11
CA GLN A 180 -10.72 5.20 -0.17
C GLN A 180 -11.40 6.04 0.92
N VAL A 181 -10.93 5.97 2.17
CA VAL A 181 -11.48 6.77 3.28
C VAL A 181 -11.32 8.28 3.01
N ILE A 182 -10.14 8.72 2.59
CA ILE A 182 -9.91 10.16 2.33
C ILE A 182 -10.64 10.63 1.07
N GLN A 183 -10.74 9.80 0.03
CA GLN A 183 -11.52 10.10 -1.17
C GLN A 183 -13.01 10.29 -0.85
N GLN A 184 -13.58 9.44 0.00
CA GLN A 184 -14.97 9.60 0.45
C GLN A 184 -15.18 10.92 1.19
N ARG A 185 -14.17 11.39 1.93
CA ARG A 185 -14.26 12.66 2.65
C ARG A 185 -14.11 13.89 1.75
N TYR A 186 -13.36 13.77 0.67
CA TYR A 186 -13.03 14.87 -0.24
C TYR A 186 -13.28 14.50 -1.72
N PRO A 187 -14.50 14.08 -2.09
CA PRO A 187 -14.77 13.51 -3.41
C PRO A 187 -14.45 14.48 -4.55
N ASP A 188 -14.73 15.77 -4.36
CA ASP A 188 -14.66 16.78 -5.43
C ASP A 188 -13.24 17.27 -5.74
N SER A 189 -12.30 17.10 -4.80
CA SER A 189 -10.91 17.57 -4.96
C SER A 189 -9.88 16.44 -5.01
N TYR A 190 -10.33 15.19 -4.87
CA TYR A 190 -9.45 14.03 -4.87
C TYR A 190 -8.87 13.75 -6.26
N ARG A 191 -7.56 13.56 -6.31
CA ARG A 191 -6.82 13.16 -7.50
C ARG A 191 -5.66 12.25 -7.15
N ASP A 192 -5.62 11.06 -7.75
CA ASP A 192 -4.42 10.22 -7.70
C ASP A 192 -3.23 10.91 -8.39
N LEU A 193 -2.07 10.88 -7.73
CA LEU A 193 -0.81 11.32 -8.32
C LEU A 193 -0.03 10.10 -8.85
N ASN A 194 0.13 9.08 -7.99
CA ASN A 194 0.76 7.81 -8.31
C ASN A 194 0.33 6.74 -7.26
N PRO A 195 0.84 5.50 -7.31
CA PRO A 195 0.44 4.48 -6.34
C PRO A 195 0.64 4.86 -4.87
N MET A 196 1.69 5.63 -4.54
CA MET A 196 2.04 6.03 -3.16
C MET A 196 1.63 7.47 -2.80
N ALA A 197 0.91 8.17 -3.68
CA ALA A 197 0.48 9.54 -3.40
C ALA A 197 -0.82 9.94 -4.09
N PHE A 198 -1.55 10.85 -3.46
CA PHE A 198 -2.71 11.52 -4.02
C PHE A 198 -2.74 12.98 -3.56
N GLN A 199 -3.59 13.79 -4.18
CA GLN A 199 -3.80 15.19 -3.82
C GLN A 199 -5.29 15.41 -3.54
N THR A 200 -5.59 16.17 -2.50
CA THR A 200 -6.95 16.61 -2.21
C THR A 200 -6.92 17.87 -1.34
N ASP A 201 -7.93 18.73 -1.46
CA ASP A 201 -8.02 20.01 -0.75
C ASP A 201 -6.79 20.93 -0.95
N GLY A 202 -6.06 20.75 -2.07
CA GLY A 202 -4.81 21.45 -2.36
C GLY A 202 -3.56 20.87 -1.66
N LYS A 203 -3.69 19.78 -0.90
CA LYS A 203 -2.61 19.17 -0.11
C LYS A 203 -2.17 17.86 -0.74
N LYS A 204 -0.88 17.55 -0.68
CA LYS A 204 -0.35 16.25 -1.10
C LYS A 204 -0.40 15.27 0.06
N TRP A 205 -0.85 14.05 -0.20
CA TRP A 205 -0.94 12.97 0.76
C TRP A 205 -0.07 11.82 0.27
N ILE A 206 0.94 11.46 1.05
CA ILE A 206 2.06 10.63 0.62
C ILE A 206 2.24 9.48 1.60
N PHE A 207 2.34 8.26 1.09
CA PHE A 207 2.62 7.08 1.90
C PHE A 207 4.13 6.82 1.96
N ILE A 208 4.65 6.69 3.18
CA ILE A 208 6.07 6.41 3.45
C ILE A 208 6.18 5.16 4.33
N ALA A 209 7.37 4.55 4.41
CA ALA A 209 7.50 3.31 5.16
C ALA A 209 7.16 3.50 6.64
N HIS A 210 6.71 2.41 7.29
CA HIS A 210 6.44 2.47 8.72
C HIS A 210 7.78 2.34 9.48
N PRO A 211 8.11 3.24 10.42
CA PRO A 211 9.44 3.31 11.04
C PRO A 211 9.66 2.28 12.17
N SER A 212 8.71 1.38 12.42
CA SER A 212 8.85 0.35 13.46
C SER A 212 10.06 -0.56 13.23
N PRO A 213 10.85 -0.89 14.28
CA PRO A 213 11.84 -1.96 14.28
C PRO A 213 11.38 -3.26 13.60
N ALA A 214 10.10 -3.62 13.77
CA ALA A 214 9.52 -4.83 13.18
C ALA A 214 9.29 -4.75 11.66
N ASN A 215 9.43 -3.57 11.04
CA ASN A 215 9.39 -3.43 9.59
C ASN A 215 10.74 -3.85 8.99
N GLY A 216 10.82 -5.12 8.57
CA GLY A 216 12.00 -5.70 7.92
C GLY A 216 12.32 -5.12 6.54
N THR A 217 11.38 -4.39 5.91
CA THR A 217 11.57 -3.83 4.56
C THR A 217 12.05 -2.38 4.56
N PHE A 218 12.11 -1.70 5.70
CA PHE A 218 12.44 -0.27 5.69
C PHE A 218 13.91 0.02 5.36
N GLY A 219 14.83 -0.91 5.66
CA GLY A 219 16.22 -0.79 5.19
C GLY A 219 16.28 -0.74 3.66
N ASN A 220 15.48 -1.59 3.00
CA ASN A 220 15.34 -1.62 1.56
C ASN A 220 14.65 -0.36 1.02
N TRP A 221 13.55 0.07 1.67
CA TRP A 221 12.87 1.32 1.32
C TRP A 221 13.84 2.50 1.29
N LEU A 222 14.77 2.60 2.25
CA LEU A 222 15.78 3.65 2.27
C LEU A 222 16.88 3.51 1.22
N ASN A 223 17.39 2.30 0.97
CA ASN A 223 18.71 2.12 0.36
C ASN A 223 18.75 1.28 -0.92
N THR A 224 17.65 0.67 -1.35
CA THR A 224 17.65 -0.24 -2.51
C THR A 224 16.67 0.23 -3.60
N ASP A 225 16.72 -0.44 -4.75
CA ASP A 225 15.83 -0.24 -5.91
C ASP A 225 14.82 -1.38 -6.08
N ASP A 226 14.58 -2.14 -5.00
CA ASP A 226 13.55 -3.17 -4.99
C ASP A 226 12.15 -2.56 -4.90
N THR A 227 11.13 -3.41 -4.73
CA THR A 227 9.75 -3.00 -4.47
C THR A 227 9.59 -1.87 -3.44
N SER A 228 10.33 -1.95 -2.33
CA SER A 228 10.28 -0.96 -1.27
C SER A 228 10.94 0.34 -1.71
N GLY A 229 12.08 0.24 -2.40
CA GLY A 229 12.78 1.36 -3.02
C GLY A 229 11.94 2.12 -4.04
N VAL A 230 11.24 1.41 -4.93
CA VAL A 230 10.32 2.01 -5.91
C VAL A 230 9.23 2.82 -5.20
N LYS A 231 8.72 2.33 -4.05
CA LYS A 231 7.72 3.07 -3.27
C LYS A 231 8.30 4.34 -2.63
N ARG A 232 9.57 4.34 -2.23
CA ARG A 232 10.29 5.57 -1.82
C ARG A 232 10.37 6.55 -2.98
N ASP A 233 10.76 6.09 -4.17
CA ASP A 233 10.93 6.98 -5.31
C ASP A 233 9.60 7.59 -5.78
N LEU A 234 8.50 6.85 -5.70
CA LEU A 234 7.14 7.39 -5.92
C LEU A 234 6.76 8.46 -4.88
N ALA A 235 7.20 8.31 -3.63
CA ALA A 235 7.00 9.35 -2.61
C ALA A 235 7.84 10.61 -2.92
N CYS A 236 9.09 10.45 -3.34
CA CYS A 236 9.95 11.55 -3.79
C CYS A 236 9.38 12.27 -5.02
N GLU A 237 8.92 11.51 -6.03
CA GLU A 237 8.30 12.04 -7.24
C GLU A 237 7.08 12.92 -6.90
N ALA A 238 6.24 12.47 -5.97
CA ALA A 238 5.08 13.24 -5.53
C ALA A 238 5.48 14.60 -4.90
N LEU A 239 6.66 14.68 -4.30
CA LEU A 239 7.24 15.93 -3.79
C LEU A 239 7.93 16.79 -4.86
N GLY A 240 8.05 16.29 -6.09
CA GLY A 240 8.83 16.94 -7.15
C GLY A 240 10.34 16.75 -6.98
N MET A 241 10.76 15.78 -6.15
CA MET A 241 12.16 15.42 -5.95
C MET A 241 12.58 14.40 -7.01
N LYS A 242 13.86 14.42 -7.39
CA LYS A 242 14.42 13.37 -8.24
C LYS A 242 14.50 12.04 -7.47
N PRO A 243 14.31 10.88 -8.13
CA PRO A 243 14.60 9.59 -7.53
C PRO A 243 16.03 9.56 -6.96
N ILE A 244 16.18 9.01 -5.77
CA ILE A 244 17.44 9.10 -5.01
C ILE A 244 18.50 8.15 -5.56
N VAL A 245 18.05 7.00 -6.04
CA VAL A 245 18.93 6.11 -6.78
C VAL A 245 18.68 6.37 -8.24
N THR A 246 19.65 7.01 -8.88
CA THR A 246 19.75 7.03 -10.32
C THR A 246 19.74 5.57 -10.76
N ARG A 247 18.68 5.13 -11.47
CA ARG A 247 18.75 3.90 -12.25
C ARG A 247 20.08 3.97 -13.00
N ILE A 248 20.99 3.06 -12.67
CA ILE A 248 22.15 2.86 -13.53
C ILE A 248 21.53 2.42 -14.84
N GLU A 249 21.47 3.34 -15.82
CA GLU A 249 21.13 2.97 -17.18
C GLU A 249 22.06 1.81 -17.54
N PRO A 250 21.52 0.69 -18.09
CA PRO A 250 22.38 -0.40 -18.50
C PRO A 250 23.37 0.19 -19.50
N THR A 251 24.63 0.23 -19.09
CA THR A 251 25.72 0.80 -19.87
C THR A 251 25.68 0.09 -21.22
N SER A 252 25.22 0.81 -22.25
CA SER A 252 25.29 0.33 -23.62
C SER A 252 26.76 0.04 -23.88
N THR A 253 27.10 -1.23 -24.04
CA THR A 253 28.42 -1.65 -24.50
C THR A 253 28.61 -1.09 -25.92
N SER A 254 29.26 0.06 -25.97
CA SER A 254 29.70 0.71 -27.19
C SER A 254 30.70 -0.21 -27.90
N THR A 255 30.32 -0.68 -29.09
CA THR A 255 31.27 -1.21 -30.08
C THR A 255 31.57 -0.09 -31.10
N PRO A 256 32.78 0.00 -31.68
CA PRO A 256 33.28 1.25 -32.26
C PRO A 256 32.62 1.66 -33.57
N ILE A 257 32.57 2.98 -33.73
CA ILE A 257 32.06 3.79 -34.83
C ILE A 257 32.71 3.42 -36.19
N LYS A 258 31.88 3.31 -37.24
CA LYS A 258 32.23 3.75 -38.60
C LYS A 258 31.23 4.79 -39.08
N SER A 259 31.77 5.92 -39.53
CA SER A 259 31.06 7.12 -39.97
C SER A 259 30.38 6.97 -41.34
N SER A 260 29.20 7.55 -41.51
CA SER A 260 28.87 8.44 -42.64
C SER A 260 27.55 9.20 -42.39
N LYS A 261 27.37 10.28 -43.15
CA LYS A 261 26.62 11.54 -42.89
C LYS A 261 25.19 11.53 -43.51
N PRO A 262 24.37 12.62 -43.54
CA PRO A 262 23.01 12.65 -42.96
C PRO A 262 21.85 12.96 -43.93
N ALA A 263 20.59 12.75 -43.50
CA ALA A 263 19.41 13.55 -43.88
C ALA A 263 18.16 13.19 -43.03
N SER A 264 17.44 14.22 -42.57
CA SER A 264 16.15 14.24 -41.83
C SER A 264 14.92 13.88 -42.71
N PRO A 265 13.62 14.06 -42.30
CA PRO A 265 12.96 14.08 -40.98
C PRO A 265 11.67 13.21 -40.90
N ASN A 266 11.02 13.25 -39.72
CA ASN A 266 9.58 13.04 -39.45
C ASN A 266 8.99 11.63 -39.51
N GLN A 267 8.65 11.07 -38.33
CA GLN A 267 7.35 10.42 -38.13
C GLN A 267 6.78 10.72 -36.74
N SER A 268 5.50 11.05 -36.76
CA SER A 268 4.61 11.42 -35.67
C SER A 268 4.31 10.27 -34.71
N GLU A 269 4.51 10.49 -33.40
CA GLU A 269 4.04 9.59 -32.35
C GLU A 269 2.51 9.66 -32.20
N LYS A 270 1.84 8.51 -32.37
CA LYS A 270 0.44 8.31 -31.99
C LYS A 270 0.35 8.18 -30.46
N LYS A 271 -0.31 9.13 -29.81
CA LYS A 271 -0.71 9.03 -28.40
C LYS A 271 -1.72 7.90 -28.21
N HIS A 272 -1.30 6.79 -27.61
CA HIS A 272 -2.21 5.80 -27.04
C HIS A 272 -2.80 6.35 -25.73
N THR A 273 -4.09 6.65 -25.75
CA THR A 273 -4.88 7.04 -24.58
C THR A 273 -5.14 5.80 -23.73
N MET A 274 -4.55 5.74 -22.53
CA MET A 274 -4.86 4.69 -21.57
C MET A 274 -6.31 4.86 -21.09
N LYS A 275 -7.16 3.87 -21.39
CA LYS A 275 -8.52 3.80 -20.86
C LYS A 275 -8.47 3.58 -19.34
N LYS A 276 -9.16 4.44 -18.62
CA LYS A 276 -9.39 4.36 -17.18
C LYS A 276 -10.24 3.10 -16.87
N PRO A 277 -9.87 2.24 -15.91
CA PRO A 277 -10.70 1.08 -15.57
C PRO A 277 -11.96 1.56 -14.83
N SER A 278 -13.12 1.36 -15.44
CA SER A 278 -14.41 1.57 -14.76
C SER A 278 -14.62 0.46 -13.74
N GLN A 279 -14.88 0.82 -12.49
CA GLN A 279 -15.26 -0.11 -11.44
C GLN A 279 -16.64 -0.73 -11.70
N ALA A 280 -16.76 -1.99 -11.27
CA ALA A 280 -17.94 -2.87 -11.25
C ALA A 280 -18.37 -3.48 -12.60
N THR A 281 -17.53 -4.33 -13.18
CA THR A 281 -18.05 -5.42 -14.03
C THR A 281 -18.35 -6.59 -13.10
N GLY A 282 -19.53 -7.20 -13.18
CA GLY A 282 -19.87 -8.43 -12.44
C GLY A 282 -19.10 -9.65 -12.95
N PHE A 283 -17.81 -9.51 -13.23
CA PHE A 283 -16.92 -10.53 -13.76
C PHE A 283 -16.27 -11.27 -12.59
N THR A 284 -16.74 -12.49 -12.35
CA THR A 284 -16.35 -13.32 -11.20
C THR A 284 -15.47 -14.48 -11.64
N PRO A 285 -14.75 -15.15 -10.71
CA PRO A 285 -14.03 -16.38 -11.02
C PRO A 285 -14.89 -17.45 -11.70
N GLU A 286 -16.17 -17.57 -11.35
CA GLU A 286 -17.07 -18.56 -11.96
C GLU A 286 -17.31 -18.27 -13.46
N LYS A 287 -17.51 -16.99 -13.80
CA LYS A 287 -17.64 -16.56 -15.20
C LYS A 287 -16.33 -16.74 -15.97
N ALA A 288 -15.21 -16.39 -15.35
CA ALA A 288 -13.88 -16.63 -15.92
C ALA A 288 -13.62 -18.12 -16.15
N ASN A 289 -14.03 -18.97 -15.20
CA ASN A 289 -13.89 -20.42 -15.30
C ASN A 289 -14.68 -20.99 -16.48
N THR A 290 -15.93 -20.51 -16.66
CA THR A 290 -16.78 -20.89 -17.79
C THR A 290 -16.10 -20.56 -19.12
N LEU A 291 -15.66 -19.31 -19.29
CA LEU A 291 -14.95 -18.87 -20.51
C LEU A 291 -13.67 -19.67 -20.77
N LEU A 292 -12.86 -19.93 -19.74
CA LEU A 292 -11.63 -20.73 -19.88
C LEU A 292 -11.96 -22.16 -20.32
N SER A 293 -13.00 -22.78 -19.76
CA SER A 293 -13.40 -24.15 -20.10
C SER A 293 -13.95 -24.31 -21.52
N GLU A 294 -14.48 -23.24 -22.11
CA GLU A 294 -14.94 -23.23 -23.50
C GLU A 294 -13.77 -23.20 -24.50
N HIS A 295 -12.63 -22.63 -24.10
CA HIS A 295 -11.49 -22.38 -25.01
C HIS A 295 -10.29 -23.30 -24.76
N LEU A 296 -10.20 -23.95 -23.60
CA LEU A 296 -8.98 -24.61 -23.14
C LEU A 296 -9.27 -26.00 -22.55
N SER A 297 -8.27 -26.86 -22.61
CA SER A 297 -8.36 -28.21 -22.04
C SER A 297 -8.08 -28.18 -20.54
N LEU A 298 -8.95 -28.77 -19.71
CA LEU A 298 -8.75 -28.86 -18.27
C LEU A 298 -7.53 -29.75 -17.94
N ILE A 299 -6.63 -29.25 -17.10
CA ILE A 299 -5.51 -30.05 -16.54
C ILE A 299 -5.94 -30.67 -15.20
N GLY A 300 -6.50 -29.85 -14.31
CA GLY A 300 -6.94 -30.28 -12.99
C GLY A 300 -7.41 -29.13 -12.11
N GLU A 301 -8.07 -29.49 -11.01
CA GLU A 301 -8.77 -28.53 -10.15
C GLU A 301 -8.51 -28.78 -8.66
N THR A 302 -8.54 -27.69 -7.90
CA THR A 302 -8.54 -27.67 -6.44
C THR A 302 -9.61 -26.70 -5.96
N LYS A 303 -9.81 -26.62 -4.64
CA LYS A 303 -10.66 -25.57 -4.04
C LYS A 303 -10.22 -24.14 -4.40
N LYS A 304 -8.93 -23.93 -4.74
CA LYS A 304 -8.34 -22.60 -4.91
C LYS A 304 -7.95 -22.23 -6.34
N ILE A 305 -7.67 -23.24 -7.16
CA ILE A 305 -7.09 -23.11 -8.49
C ILE A 305 -7.76 -24.10 -9.42
N THR A 306 -8.15 -23.63 -10.61
CA THR A 306 -8.45 -24.48 -11.77
C THR A 306 -7.40 -24.21 -12.83
N GLY A 307 -6.70 -25.25 -13.29
CA GLY A 307 -5.67 -25.13 -14.31
C GLY A 307 -6.10 -25.73 -15.63
N TYR A 308 -5.69 -25.06 -16.71
CA TYR A 308 -6.04 -25.33 -18.09
C TYR A 308 -4.79 -25.31 -18.97
N MET A 309 -4.92 -25.91 -20.16
CA MET A 309 -3.89 -26.00 -21.18
C MET A 309 -4.39 -25.42 -22.50
N THR A 310 -3.59 -24.57 -23.13
CA THR A 310 -3.82 -24.08 -24.50
C THR A 310 -3.57 -25.18 -25.53
N SER A 311 -4.06 -25.00 -26.74
CA SER A 311 -3.72 -25.88 -27.88
C SER A 311 -2.21 -25.95 -28.18
N THR A 312 -1.47 -24.89 -27.84
CA THR A 312 0.00 -24.81 -27.92
C THR A 312 0.73 -25.46 -26.74
N GLY A 313 -0.01 -26.08 -25.81
CA GLY A 313 0.53 -26.80 -24.65
C GLY A 313 0.97 -25.90 -23.49
N LYS A 314 0.62 -24.60 -23.52
CA LYS A 314 0.91 -23.66 -22.43
C LYS A 314 -0.11 -23.80 -21.31
N ASN A 315 0.30 -23.52 -20.08
CA ASN A 315 -0.56 -23.61 -18.90
C ASN A 315 -1.10 -22.24 -18.50
N ILE A 316 -2.36 -22.23 -18.10
CA ILE A 316 -3.04 -21.06 -17.54
C ILE A 316 -3.88 -21.51 -16.34
N ALA A 317 -3.83 -20.78 -15.22
CA ALA A 317 -4.51 -21.20 -14.00
C ALA A 317 -5.28 -20.06 -13.32
N LEU A 318 -6.58 -20.28 -13.12
CA LEU A 318 -7.50 -19.33 -12.50
C LEU A 318 -7.45 -19.44 -10.98
N GLN A 319 -7.36 -18.31 -10.27
CA GLN A 319 -7.59 -18.24 -8.82
C GLN A 319 -9.09 -18.15 -8.49
N LYS A 320 -9.59 -19.08 -7.67
CA LYS A 320 -11.02 -19.16 -7.31
C LYS A 320 -11.40 -18.42 -6.02
N GLU A 321 -10.46 -18.15 -5.13
CA GLU A 321 -10.77 -17.63 -3.78
C GLU A 321 -10.98 -16.12 -3.71
N ARG A 322 -10.71 -15.38 -4.78
CA ARG A 322 -10.84 -13.93 -4.80
C ARG A 322 -12.16 -13.53 -5.45
N VAL A 323 -13.14 -13.20 -4.62
CA VAL A 323 -14.49 -12.82 -5.07
C VAL A 323 -14.55 -11.41 -5.67
N ASP A 324 -13.55 -10.58 -5.40
CA ASP A 324 -13.48 -9.18 -5.80
C ASP A 324 -12.67 -8.95 -7.09
N THR A 325 -11.82 -9.91 -7.46
CA THR A 325 -10.88 -9.78 -8.57
C THR A 325 -10.60 -11.12 -9.24
N VAL A 326 -10.74 -11.19 -10.57
CA VAL A 326 -10.30 -12.35 -11.34
C VAL A 326 -8.78 -12.27 -11.52
N GLN A 327 -8.06 -13.28 -11.04
CA GLN A 327 -6.62 -13.40 -11.22
C GLN A 327 -6.26 -14.70 -11.93
N VAL A 328 -5.37 -14.60 -12.91
CA VAL A 328 -4.97 -15.73 -13.74
C VAL A 328 -3.44 -15.82 -13.80
N TRP A 329 -2.91 -17.01 -13.53
CA TRP A 329 -1.51 -17.33 -13.69
C TRP A 329 -1.22 -17.77 -15.12
N ILE A 330 -0.17 -17.25 -15.72
CA ILE A 330 0.32 -17.65 -17.05
C ILE A 330 1.84 -17.82 -17.03
N GLU A 331 2.38 -18.61 -17.94
CA GLU A 331 3.83 -18.77 -18.08
C GLU A 331 4.49 -17.43 -18.48
N TYR A 332 5.70 -17.20 -17.99
CA TYR A 332 6.54 -16.12 -18.48
C TYR A 332 7.20 -16.55 -19.78
N GLU A 333 7.13 -15.68 -20.79
CA GLU A 333 7.85 -15.82 -22.05
C GLU A 333 8.63 -14.54 -22.33
N ASP A 334 9.86 -14.69 -22.81
CA ASP A 334 10.69 -13.54 -23.14
C ASP A 334 10.07 -12.72 -24.27
N GLY A 335 10.07 -11.40 -24.13
CA GLY A 335 9.38 -10.48 -25.05
C GLY A 335 7.84 -10.47 -24.94
N LYS A 336 7.23 -11.35 -24.15
CA LYS A 336 5.77 -11.38 -23.91
C LYS A 336 5.44 -10.85 -22.51
N ASP A 337 5.16 -9.55 -22.46
CA ASP A 337 4.74 -8.86 -21.24
C ASP A 337 3.26 -8.45 -21.28
N PRO A 338 2.39 -9.02 -20.41
CA PRO A 338 0.96 -8.69 -20.41
C PRO A 338 0.69 -7.21 -20.08
N ARG A 339 1.65 -6.50 -19.45
CA ARG A 339 1.54 -5.05 -19.19
C ARG A 339 1.49 -4.24 -20.49
N ASN A 340 2.06 -4.74 -21.58
CA ASN A 340 2.00 -4.10 -22.89
C ASN A 340 0.57 -4.07 -23.47
N LEU A 341 -0.31 -4.94 -22.97
CA LEU A 341 -1.75 -4.93 -23.31
C LEU A 341 -2.57 -4.08 -22.33
N GLY A 342 -1.93 -3.46 -21.32
CA GLY A 342 -2.60 -2.69 -20.28
C GLY A 342 -3.02 -3.50 -19.04
N PHE A 343 -2.62 -4.77 -18.92
CA PHE A 343 -2.94 -5.55 -17.72
C PHE A 343 -2.10 -5.13 -16.52
N SER A 344 -2.73 -5.14 -15.34
CA SER A 344 -2.03 -5.10 -14.05
C SER A 344 -1.59 -6.50 -13.66
N VAL A 345 -0.41 -6.61 -13.02
CA VAL A 345 0.11 -7.91 -12.53
C VAL A 345 0.35 -7.87 -11.03
N SER A 346 -0.05 -8.95 -10.36
CA SER A 346 -0.05 -9.10 -8.91
C SER A 346 1.06 -10.05 -8.46
N ASN A 347 2.23 -9.51 -8.14
CA ASN A 347 3.30 -10.26 -7.48
C ASN A 347 3.56 -9.68 -6.08
N ARG A 348 3.36 -10.52 -5.06
CA ARG A 348 3.43 -10.11 -3.65
C ARG A 348 4.83 -9.66 -3.22
N SER A 349 5.88 -10.30 -3.75
CA SER A 349 7.26 -9.94 -3.38
C SER A 349 7.80 -8.83 -4.29
N ASN A 350 7.47 -8.88 -5.58
CA ASN A 350 7.93 -7.94 -6.59
C ASN A 350 6.75 -7.40 -7.42
N PRO A 351 5.98 -6.42 -6.92
CA PRO A 351 4.85 -5.85 -7.65
C PRO A 351 5.23 -5.41 -9.05
N ASN A 352 4.30 -5.59 -9.98
CA ASN A 352 4.50 -5.35 -11.41
C ASN A 352 5.56 -6.23 -12.11
N MET A 353 6.20 -7.18 -11.42
CA MET A 353 7.20 -8.09 -12.00
C MET A 353 6.66 -9.54 -12.05
N PRO A 354 7.17 -10.38 -12.95
CA PRO A 354 6.81 -11.80 -12.94
C PRO A 354 7.34 -12.44 -11.66
N TYR A 355 6.72 -13.52 -11.21
CA TYR A 355 7.28 -14.37 -10.17
C TYR A 355 8.54 -15.05 -10.71
N ALA A 356 9.68 -14.86 -10.05
CA ALA A 356 10.92 -15.53 -10.39
C ALA A 356 10.85 -17.03 -10.09
N LYS A 357 11.69 -17.84 -10.74
CA LYS A 357 11.69 -19.32 -10.62
C LYS A 357 11.74 -19.80 -9.16
N ASP A 358 12.58 -19.17 -8.35
CA ASP A 358 12.80 -19.48 -6.94
C ASP A 358 11.72 -18.91 -6.00
N GLN A 359 10.87 -18.01 -6.50
CA GLN A 359 9.90 -17.30 -5.69
C GLN A 359 8.72 -18.18 -5.26
N SER A 360 8.45 -18.18 -3.95
CA SER A 360 7.28 -18.83 -3.35
C SER A 360 5.97 -18.26 -3.90
N ARG A 361 5.00 -19.15 -4.14
CA ARG A 361 3.68 -18.87 -4.69
C ARG A 361 2.64 -19.86 -4.14
N SER A 362 1.40 -19.82 -4.65
CA SER A 362 0.34 -20.71 -4.18
C SER A 362 0.77 -22.18 -4.26
N SER A 363 0.69 -22.90 -3.15
CA SER A 363 0.95 -24.36 -3.10
C SER A 363 -0.07 -25.20 -3.89
N ASN A 364 -1.11 -24.55 -4.43
CA ASN A 364 -2.11 -25.18 -5.29
C ASN A 364 -1.73 -25.08 -6.77
N LEU A 365 -0.65 -24.37 -7.12
CA LEU A 365 0.01 -24.48 -8.43
C LEU A 365 0.98 -25.66 -8.36
N ARG A 366 0.45 -26.85 -8.63
CA ARG A 366 1.18 -28.13 -8.50
C ARG A 366 1.10 -28.92 -9.81
N THR A 367 1.92 -29.96 -9.91
CA THR A 367 2.01 -30.85 -11.08
C THR A 367 0.66 -31.35 -11.61
N THR A 368 -0.31 -31.61 -10.74
CA THR A 368 -1.64 -32.12 -11.11
C THR A 368 -2.65 -31.06 -11.54
N THR A 369 -2.27 -29.78 -11.54
CA THR A 369 -3.19 -28.65 -11.79
C THR A 369 -2.60 -27.67 -12.78
N ALA A 370 -1.33 -27.31 -12.63
CA ALA A 370 -0.63 -26.39 -13.51
C ALA A 370 0.89 -26.66 -13.43
N PRO A 371 1.39 -27.76 -14.04
CA PRO A 371 2.78 -28.20 -13.90
C PRO A 371 3.81 -27.16 -14.34
N ARG A 372 3.48 -26.27 -15.28
CA ARG A 372 4.40 -25.22 -15.75
C ARG A 372 4.28 -23.89 -14.98
N LEU A 373 3.37 -23.80 -14.01
CA LEU A 373 3.15 -22.60 -13.22
C LEU A 373 3.66 -22.70 -11.77
N GLN A 374 4.08 -23.90 -11.37
CA GLN A 374 4.64 -24.17 -10.05
C GLN A 374 6.00 -23.48 -9.85
N GLN A 375 6.49 -23.51 -8.60
CA GLN A 375 7.83 -23.03 -8.28
C GLN A 375 8.88 -23.80 -9.12
N GLY A 376 9.89 -23.09 -9.61
CA GLY A 376 10.83 -23.55 -10.65
C GLY A 376 10.62 -22.88 -12.00
N HIS A 377 9.44 -22.30 -12.24
CA HIS A 377 9.10 -21.57 -13.47
C HIS A 377 8.92 -20.07 -13.21
N SER A 378 9.30 -19.24 -14.19
CA SER A 378 8.91 -17.83 -14.17
C SER A 378 7.47 -17.71 -14.65
N VAL A 379 6.64 -16.93 -13.97
CA VAL A 379 5.20 -16.79 -14.31
C VAL A 379 4.68 -15.38 -14.07
N TRP A 380 3.63 -15.00 -14.77
CA TRP A 380 2.83 -13.84 -14.43
C TRP A 380 1.61 -14.25 -13.60
N ASN A 381 1.14 -13.34 -12.75
CA ASN A 381 -0.17 -13.42 -12.11
C ASN A 381 -0.94 -12.17 -12.49
N VAL A 382 -1.80 -12.29 -13.50
CA VAL A 382 -2.44 -11.19 -14.19
C VAL A 382 -3.80 -10.90 -13.55
N ILE A 383 -4.11 -9.62 -13.30
CA ILE A 383 -5.44 -9.18 -12.85
C ILE A 383 -6.28 -8.90 -14.09
N VAL A 384 -7.43 -9.55 -14.20
CA VAL A 384 -8.28 -9.51 -15.38
C VAL A 384 -9.60 -8.80 -15.04
N PRO A 385 -9.84 -7.56 -15.52
CA PRO A 385 -10.96 -6.75 -15.05
C PRO A 385 -12.31 -7.09 -15.71
N SER A 386 -12.35 -7.80 -16.84
CA SER A 386 -13.59 -8.18 -17.51
C SER A 386 -13.45 -9.44 -18.37
N ALA A 387 -14.59 -9.96 -18.85
CA ALA A 387 -14.62 -11.06 -19.81
C ALA A 387 -13.91 -10.71 -21.14
N ALA A 388 -14.06 -9.48 -21.61
CA ALA A 388 -13.41 -9.02 -22.83
C ALA A 388 -11.89 -8.97 -22.66
N ASP A 389 -11.41 -8.54 -21.49
CA ASP A 389 -9.98 -8.55 -21.18
C ASP A 389 -9.46 -9.99 -21.04
N LEU A 390 -10.25 -10.92 -20.48
CA LEU A 390 -9.86 -12.33 -20.44
C LEU A 390 -9.69 -12.88 -21.86
N GLN A 391 -10.62 -12.57 -22.76
CA GLN A 391 -10.52 -12.98 -24.16
C GLN A 391 -9.27 -12.39 -24.83
N GLN A 392 -9.03 -11.08 -24.65
CA GLN A 392 -7.83 -10.42 -25.19
C GLN A 392 -6.54 -11.07 -24.66
N LEU A 393 -6.51 -11.46 -23.39
CA LEU A 393 -5.37 -12.16 -22.80
C LEU A 393 -5.18 -13.53 -23.44
N LEU A 394 -6.26 -14.29 -23.67
CA LEU A 394 -6.21 -15.60 -24.32
C LEU A 394 -5.69 -15.50 -25.76
N ASP A 395 -6.22 -14.56 -26.54
CA ASP A 395 -5.84 -14.35 -27.94
C ASP A 395 -4.34 -13.99 -28.07
N TRP A 396 -3.80 -13.24 -27.11
CA TRP A 396 -2.38 -12.89 -27.07
C TRP A 396 -1.47 -14.03 -26.56
N TYR A 397 -2.00 -14.87 -25.67
CA TYR A 397 -1.23 -15.88 -24.96
C TYR A 397 -1.04 -17.18 -25.74
N GLN A 398 -2.06 -17.58 -26.52
CA GLN A 398 -2.00 -18.69 -27.46
C GLN A 398 -0.76 -18.57 -28.37
#